data_AF-A0A2T1FKZ7-F1
#
_entry.id   AF-A0A2T1FKZ7-F1
#
_cell.length_a   1.000
_cell.length_b   1.000
_cell.length_c   1.000
_cell.angle_alpha   90.00
_cell.angle_beta   90.00
_cell.angle_gamma   90.00
#
_symmetry.space_group_name_H-M   'P 1'
#
loop_
_entity.id
_entity.type
_entity.pdbx_description
1 polymer ?
#
loop_
_entity_poly.entity_id
_entity_poly.type
_entity_poly.pdbx_seq_one_letter_code
_entity_poly.pdbx_strand_id
1 'polypeptide(L)'
;PHYQLINYLADRLNYQSSELATADKLADRIAMQTYGRGSIYTTIEVLQEIVTTEGFENIDDGSESRYTASGQVTIITMHKAKGLDWDYVFIPFLSDKIPRQLWTPQGAKFLGDFTLAEVARAKIRAHLHHQSLPTPRDAWELANYLKQGEDLRLLYVAITRAKKLLWLASEQQAPFLWNRFNWQQGDRLQDSKPSPLFSALCKKFPQLVRQ
;
A
#
# COMPACT_ATOMS: atom_id res chain seq x y z
N PRO A 1 30.30 21.25 5.46
CA PRO A 1 28.89 21.61 5.16
C PRO A 1 27.94 20.65 5.88
N HIS A 2 26.83 21.11 6.47
CA HIS A 2 26.00 20.28 7.35
C HIS A 2 25.39 19.04 6.66
N TYR A 3 25.15 19.08 5.35
CA TYR A 3 24.62 17.93 4.60
C TYR A 3 25.59 16.73 4.52
N GLN A 4 26.91 16.93 4.68
CA GLN A 4 27.90 15.84 4.68
C GLN A 4 27.82 14.94 5.93
N LEU A 5 27.17 15.42 7.00
CA LEU A 5 26.94 14.62 8.21
C LEU A 5 26.08 13.39 7.91
N ILE A 6 25.16 13.47 6.95
CA ILE A 6 24.26 12.36 6.59
C ILE A 6 25.06 11.20 6.01
N ASN A 7 25.92 11.50 5.03
CA ASN A 7 26.78 10.49 4.41
C ASN A 7 27.80 9.92 5.40
N TYR A 8 28.37 10.77 6.25
CA TYR A 8 29.27 10.31 7.31
C TYR A 8 28.57 9.37 8.30
N LEU A 9 27.35 9.69 8.74
CA LEU A 9 26.59 8.82 9.64
C LEU A 9 26.21 7.50 8.96
N ALA A 10 25.81 7.53 7.70
CA ALA A 10 25.49 6.32 6.93
C ALA A 10 26.70 5.37 6.83
N ASP A 11 27.89 5.92 6.57
CA ASP A 11 29.15 5.14 6.57
C ASP A 11 29.47 4.55 7.95
N ARG A 12 29.38 5.35 9.03
CA ARG A 12 29.68 4.89 10.40
C ARG A 12 28.67 3.87 10.94
N LEU A 13 27.43 3.90 10.44
CA LEU A 13 26.38 2.93 10.76
C LEU A 13 26.41 1.69 9.85
N ASN A 14 27.39 1.62 8.94
CA ASN A 14 27.64 0.48 8.06
C ASN A 14 26.44 0.14 7.16
N TYR A 15 25.83 1.18 6.58
CA TYR A 15 24.71 1.06 5.65
C TYR A 15 25.09 0.28 4.39
N GLN A 16 24.14 -0.47 3.84
CA GLN A 16 24.31 -1.20 2.59
C GLN A 16 24.36 -0.25 1.39
N SER A 17 24.81 -0.74 0.23
CA SER A 17 25.01 0.10 -0.97
C SER A 17 23.74 0.85 -1.42
N SER A 18 22.56 0.25 -1.29
CA SER A 18 21.26 0.89 -1.56
C SER A 18 20.90 1.99 -0.55
N GLU A 19 21.18 1.75 0.72
CA GLU A 19 20.98 2.69 1.82
C GLU A 19 21.95 3.87 1.73
N LEU A 20 23.21 3.64 1.34
CA LEU A 20 24.19 4.68 1.06
C LEU A 20 23.75 5.56 -0.11
N ALA A 21 23.31 4.96 -1.22
CA ALA A 21 22.81 5.73 -2.35
C ALA A 21 21.54 6.53 -2.00
N THR A 22 20.72 6.01 -1.08
CA THR A 22 19.56 6.73 -0.52
C THR A 22 20.02 7.92 0.35
N ALA A 23 21.02 7.72 1.20
CA ALA A 23 21.63 8.77 2.02
C ALA A 23 22.27 9.87 1.15
N ASP A 24 22.95 9.50 0.08
CA ASP A 24 23.53 10.43 -0.90
C ASP A 24 22.45 11.27 -1.57
N LYS A 25 21.37 10.64 -2.06
CA LYS A 25 20.22 11.38 -2.64
C LYS A 25 19.61 12.35 -1.65
N LEU A 26 19.53 11.97 -0.37
CA LEU A 26 18.99 12.83 0.69
C LEU A 26 19.92 14.01 0.95
N ALA A 27 21.23 13.76 1.02
CA ALA A 27 22.24 14.80 1.21
C ALA A 27 22.25 15.80 0.05
N ASP A 28 22.14 15.33 -1.20
CA ASP A 28 22.05 16.18 -2.39
C ASP A 28 20.78 17.05 -2.38
N ARG A 29 19.63 16.45 -2.04
CA ARG A 29 18.37 17.18 -1.94
C ARG A 29 18.44 18.29 -0.88
N ILE A 30 19.00 17.99 0.28
CA ILE A 30 19.22 18.97 1.36
C ILE A 30 20.19 20.06 0.91
N ALA A 31 21.30 19.69 0.26
CA ALA A 31 22.26 20.66 -0.25
C ALA A 31 21.63 21.62 -1.25
N MET A 32 20.74 21.13 -2.11
CA MET A 32 19.99 21.94 -3.08
C MET A 32 18.98 22.87 -2.41
N GLN A 33 18.20 22.37 -1.43
CA GLN A 33 17.17 23.14 -0.76
C GLN A 33 17.72 24.14 0.28
N THR A 34 18.92 23.89 0.81
CA THR A 34 19.60 24.78 1.77
C THR A 34 20.62 25.73 1.12
N TYR A 35 20.71 25.74 -0.22
CA TYR A 35 21.67 26.56 -0.96
C TYR A 35 21.54 28.05 -0.61
N GLY A 36 22.62 28.65 -0.10
CA GLY A 36 22.65 30.05 0.36
C GLY A 36 22.03 30.33 1.74
N ARG A 37 21.42 29.33 2.40
CA ARG A 37 20.85 29.42 3.76
C ARG A 37 21.31 28.27 4.66
N GLY A 38 22.57 27.87 4.53
CA GLY A 38 23.13 26.71 5.21
C GLY A 38 23.24 26.90 6.73
N SER A 39 22.27 26.40 7.48
CA SER A 39 22.34 26.22 8.92
C SER A 39 21.82 24.84 9.29
N ILE A 40 22.14 24.38 10.50
CA ILE A 40 21.62 23.10 10.99
C ILE A 40 20.09 23.17 11.18
N TYR A 41 19.55 24.33 11.55
CA TYR A 41 18.12 24.54 11.73
C TYR A 41 17.35 24.43 10.42
N THR A 42 17.86 25.05 9.34
CA THR A 42 17.25 24.91 8.00
C THR A 42 17.32 23.48 7.48
N THR A 43 18.38 22.75 7.81
CA THR A 43 18.50 21.32 7.50
C THR A 43 17.42 20.49 8.23
N ILE A 44 17.18 20.78 9.51
CA ILE A 44 16.15 20.09 10.31
C ILE A 44 14.74 20.39 9.78
N GLU A 45 14.45 21.64 9.43
CA GLU A 45 13.16 22.04 8.82
C GLU A 45 12.92 21.28 7.50
N VAL A 46 13.91 21.24 6.61
CA VAL A 46 13.82 20.49 5.35
C VAL A 46 13.64 19.00 5.60
N LEU A 47 14.35 18.41 6.56
CA LEU A 47 14.16 17.00 6.93
C LEU A 47 12.74 16.73 7.44
N GLN A 48 12.19 17.63 8.27
CA GLN A 48 10.82 17.53 8.76
C GLN A 48 9.81 17.65 7.62
N GLU A 49 10.02 18.57 6.68
CA GLU A 49 9.19 18.72 5.49
C GLU A 49 9.20 17.47 4.61
N ILE A 50 10.37 16.88 4.36
CA ILE A 50 10.52 15.65 3.57
C ILE A 50 9.77 14.48 4.22
N VAL A 51 9.88 14.33 5.54
CA VAL A 51 9.18 13.26 6.29
C VAL A 51 7.67 13.47 6.29
N THR A 52 7.19 14.72 6.36
CA THR A 52 5.77 15.03 6.47
C THR A 52 5.03 15.09 5.13
N THR A 53 5.71 15.52 4.06
CA THR A 53 5.04 15.89 2.80
C THR A 53 5.12 14.80 1.74
N GLU A 54 6.27 14.14 1.61
CA GLU A 54 6.51 13.27 0.45
C GLU A 54 6.84 11.82 0.78
N GLY A 55 7.34 11.51 1.99
CA GLY A 55 7.86 10.17 2.27
C GLY A 55 9.05 9.86 1.36
N PHE A 56 10.27 9.99 1.87
CA PHE A 56 11.45 9.74 1.07
C PHE A 56 11.50 8.27 0.62
N GLU A 57 11.35 8.01 -0.68
CA GLU A 57 11.41 6.65 -1.22
C GLU A 57 12.86 6.15 -1.23
N ASN A 58 13.12 5.06 -0.50
CA ASN A 58 14.40 4.38 -0.54
C ASN A 58 14.68 3.85 -1.95
N ILE A 59 15.96 3.85 -2.34
CA ILE A 59 16.39 3.17 -3.55
C ILE A 59 16.29 1.66 -3.29
N ASP A 60 15.35 1.01 -3.97
CA ASP A 60 15.25 -0.45 -3.98
C ASP A 60 16.40 -0.99 -4.85
N ASP A 61 17.35 -1.71 -4.26
CA ASP A 61 18.33 -2.51 -5.01
C ASP A 61 17.70 -3.75 -5.66
N GLY A 62 16.41 -3.97 -5.43
CA GLY A 62 15.68 -5.14 -5.93
C GLY A 62 16.08 -6.42 -5.19
N SER A 63 16.83 -6.31 -4.09
CA SER A 63 17.20 -7.48 -3.31
C SER A 63 16.02 -7.93 -2.45
N GLU A 64 15.41 -9.05 -2.84
CA GLU A 64 14.41 -9.75 -2.03
C GLU A 64 14.96 -10.21 -0.66
N SER A 65 16.29 -10.22 -0.49
CA SER A 65 16.97 -10.64 0.75
C SER A 65 16.52 -9.83 1.97
N ARG A 66 16.12 -8.57 1.78
CA ARG A 66 15.65 -7.71 2.88
C ARG A 66 14.33 -8.18 3.48
N TYR A 67 13.52 -8.93 2.73
CA TYR A 67 12.24 -9.45 3.23
C TYR A 67 12.38 -10.80 3.92
N THR A 68 13.50 -11.49 3.68
CA THR A 68 13.80 -12.85 4.18
C THR A 68 14.95 -12.87 5.21
N ALA A 69 15.45 -11.72 5.63
CA ALA A 69 16.50 -11.64 6.64
C ALA A 69 16.03 -12.21 7.99
N SER A 70 16.94 -12.88 8.70
CA SER A 70 16.65 -13.49 10.00
C SER A 70 16.60 -12.45 11.13
N GLY A 71 15.78 -12.70 12.16
CA GLY A 71 15.76 -11.88 13.38
C GLY A 71 14.93 -10.60 13.29
N GLN A 72 14.08 -10.47 12.27
CA GLN A 72 13.20 -9.31 12.08
C GLN A 72 11.76 -9.71 11.79
N VAL A 73 10.85 -8.76 11.98
CA VAL A 73 9.46 -8.87 11.51
C VAL A 73 9.35 -8.11 10.18
N THR A 74 8.89 -8.80 9.14
CA THR A 74 8.73 -8.24 7.80
C THR A 74 7.33 -7.68 7.63
N ILE A 75 7.19 -6.36 7.47
CA ILE A 75 5.91 -5.69 7.19
C ILE A 75 5.90 -5.22 5.73
N ILE A 76 5.03 -5.81 4.92
CA ILE A 76 4.94 -5.53 3.49
C ILE A 76 3.49 -5.55 3.01
N THR A 77 3.26 -5.02 1.81
CA THR A 77 1.96 -5.12 1.15
C THR A 77 1.75 -6.52 0.56
N MET A 78 0.48 -6.93 0.37
CA MET A 78 0.14 -8.19 -0.29
C MET A 78 0.79 -8.35 -1.68
N HIS A 79 0.98 -7.24 -2.41
CA HIS A 79 1.62 -7.25 -3.72
C HIS A 79 3.10 -7.62 -3.64
N LYS A 80 3.82 -7.02 -2.68
CA LYS A 80 5.26 -7.27 -2.47
C LYS A 80 5.54 -8.66 -1.90
N ALA A 81 4.52 -9.33 -1.35
CA ALA A 81 4.67 -10.70 -0.84
C ALA A 81 4.72 -11.78 -1.94
N LYS A 82 4.45 -11.42 -3.21
CA LYS A 82 4.39 -12.39 -4.32
C LYS A 82 5.74 -13.08 -4.52
N GLY A 83 5.75 -14.42 -4.46
CA GLY A 83 6.96 -15.22 -4.65
C GLY A 83 7.77 -15.47 -3.38
N LEU A 84 7.41 -14.83 -2.27
CA LEU A 84 8.01 -15.03 -0.96
C LEU A 84 7.19 -15.99 -0.11
N ASP A 85 7.75 -16.51 0.98
CA ASP A 85 7.03 -17.33 1.93
C ASP A 85 7.61 -17.23 3.35
N TRP A 86 6.76 -17.45 4.36
CA TRP A 86 7.13 -17.39 5.77
C TRP A 86 6.46 -18.51 6.56
N ASP A 87 7.08 -18.92 7.66
CA ASP A 87 6.48 -19.89 8.57
C ASP A 87 5.16 -19.38 9.16
N TYR A 88 5.10 -18.10 9.50
CA TYR A 88 3.95 -17.45 10.14
C TYR A 88 3.59 -16.19 9.35
N VAL A 89 2.33 -16.06 8.94
CA VAL A 89 1.82 -14.89 8.21
C VAL A 89 0.61 -14.33 8.93
N PHE A 90 0.63 -13.02 9.16
CA PHE A 90 -0.44 -12.27 9.78
C PHE A 90 -1.02 -11.31 8.76
N ILE A 91 -2.32 -11.44 8.48
CA ILE A 91 -3.06 -10.55 7.58
C ILE A 91 -4.09 -9.79 8.41
N PRO A 92 -3.71 -8.63 8.97
CA PRO A 92 -4.66 -7.77 9.66
C PRO A 92 -5.53 -7.01 8.65
N PHE A 93 -6.54 -6.32 9.17
CA PHE A 93 -7.34 -5.33 8.46
C PHE A 93 -8.19 -5.86 7.29
N LEU A 94 -8.72 -7.08 7.42
CA LEU A 94 -9.64 -7.68 6.45
C LEU A 94 -11.06 -7.14 6.57
N SER A 95 -11.24 -5.85 6.33
CA SER A 95 -12.54 -5.16 6.37
C SER A 95 -13.32 -5.22 5.05
N ASP A 96 -14.55 -4.73 5.09
CA ASP A 96 -15.51 -4.62 3.98
C ASP A 96 -14.99 -3.86 2.76
N LYS A 97 -13.87 -3.14 2.90
CA LYS A 97 -13.11 -2.54 1.80
C LYS A 97 -12.37 -3.58 0.94
N ILE A 98 -12.34 -4.86 1.31
CA ILE A 98 -11.73 -5.94 0.54
C ILE A 98 -12.79 -7.01 0.23
N PRO A 99 -13.11 -7.27 -1.05
CA PRO A 99 -12.59 -6.61 -2.25
C PRO A 99 -13.13 -5.18 -2.44
N ARG A 100 -12.36 -4.30 -3.07
CA ARG A 100 -12.76 -2.91 -3.29
C ARG A 100 -13.81 -2.83 -4.38
N GLN A 101 -14.83 -2.01 -4.15
CA GLN A 101 -15.74 -1.57 -5.20
C GLN A 101 -15.19 -0.30 -5.86
N LEU A 102 -15.39 -0.18 -7.18
CA LEU A 102 -15.07 1.07 -7.86
C LEU A 102 -16.06 2.14 -7.38
N TRP A 103 -15.52 3.31 -7.08
CA TRP A 103 -16.32 4.45 -6.63
C TRP A 103 -16.30 5.55 -7.69
N THR A 104 -17.47 6.12 -7.94
CA THR A 104 -17.63 7.28 -8.82
C THR A 104 -17.80 8.54 -7.97
N PRO A 105 -16.94 9.56 -8.14
CA PRO A 105 -17.10 10.82 -7.44
C PRO A 105 -18.46 11.46 -7.68
N GLN A 106 -19.05 12.04 -6.63
CA GLN A 106 -20.34 12.75 -6.71
C GLN A 106 -20.39 13.75 -7.88
N GLY A 107 -19.32 14.53 -8.05
CA GLY A 107 -19.20 15.52 -9.12
C GLY A 107 -19.08 14.93 -10.53
N ALA A 108 -18.85 13.63 -10.70
CA ALA A 108 -18.79 12.95 -12.00
C ALA A 108 -20.07 12.18 -12.33
N LYS A 109 -21.00 12.02 -11.37
CA LYS A 109 -22.24 11.25 -11.55
C LYS A 109 -23.19 11.82 -12.60
N PHE A 110 -23.05 13.09 -12.96
CA PHE A 110 -23.83 13.69 -14.05
C PHE A 110 -23.56 13.02 -15.41
N LEU A 111 -22.40 12.37 -15.58
CA LEU A 111 -22.07 11.57 -16.77
C LEU A 111 -22.61 10.14 -16.68
N GLY A 112 -23.11 9.73 -15.51
CA GLY A 112 -23.56 8.37 -15.19
C GLY A 112 -22.81 7.78 -13.99
N ASP A 113 -23.28 6.62 -13.52
CA ASP A 113 -22.65 5.87 -12.42
C ASP A 113 -21.45 5.03 -12.90
N PHE A 114 -20.56 5.63 -13.68
CA PHE A 114 -19.34 5.00 -14.19
C PHE A 114 -18.20 6.01 -14.34
N THR A 115 -16.96 5.53 -14.42
CA THR A 115 -15.82 6.39 -14.79
C THR A 115 -15.54 6.27 -16.28
N LEU A 116 -15.30 7.42 -16.93
CA LEU A 116 -14.94 7.47 -18.35
C LEU A 116 -13.69 6.63 -18.66
N ALA A 117 -12.75 6.55 -17.72
CA ALA A 117 -11.52 5.79 -17.87
C ALA A 117 -11.78 4.28 -18.03
N GLU A 118 -12.69 3.69 -17.23
CA GLU A 118 -13.03 2.27 -17.36
C GLU A 118 -13.83 2.00 -18.64
N VAL A 119 -14.77 2.88 -18.98
CA VAL A 119 -15.55 2.74 -20.22
C VAL A 119 -14.65 2.83 -21.46
N ALA A 120 -13.70 3.77 -21.47
CA ALA A 120 -12.73 3.92 -22.55
C ALA A 120 -11.84 2.66 -22.65
N ARG A 121 -11.30 2.17 -21.53
CA ARG A 121 -10.51 0.92 -21.50
C ARG A 121 -11.28 -0.26 -22.08
N ALA A 122 -12.54 -0.44 -21.67
CA ALA A 122 -13.38 -1.53 -22.16
C ALA A 122 -13.66 -1.42 -23.66
N LYS A 123 -13.96 -0.22 -24.17
CA LYS A 123 -14.20 0.01 -25.60
C LYS A 123 -12.94 -0.19 -26.45
N ILE A 124 -11.79 0.32 -25.99
CA ILE A 124 -10.50 0.10 -26.66
C ILE A 124 -10.18 -1.39 -26.71
N ARG A 125 -10.34 -2.11 -25.59
CA ARG A 125 -10.12 -3.56 -25.53
C ARG A 125 -11.05 -4.31 -26.49
N ALA A 126 -12.34 -4.01 -26.49
CA ALA A 126 -13.30 -4.64 -27.40
C ALA A 126 -12.94 -4.39 -28.86
N HIS A 127 -12.53 -3.16 -29.22
CA HIS A 127 -12.09 -2.83 -30.58
C HIS A 127 -10.83 -3.61 -30.98
N LEU A 128 -9.81 -3.68 -30.11
CA LEU A 128 -8.58 -4.44 -30.35
C LEU A 128 -8.83 -5.94 -30.53
N HIS A 129 -9.85 -6.49 -29.87
CA HIS A 129 -10.24 -7.90 -29.98
C HIS A 129 -11.33 -8.16 -31.03
N HIS A 130 -11.66 -7.19 -31.87
CA HIS A 130 -12.72 -7.29 -32.89
C HIS A 130 -14.10 -7.72 -32.33
N GLN A 131 -14.43 -7.27 -31.12
CA GLN A 131 -15.70 -7.52 -30.44
C GLN A 131 -16.63 -6.31 -30.57
N SER A 132 -17.94 -6.54 -30.35
CA SER A 132 -18.92 -5.45 -30.25
C SER A 132 -18.57 -4.50 -29.13
N LEU A 133 -18.69 -3.19 -29.37
CA LEU A 133 -18.42 -2.17 -28.35
C LEU A 133 -19.43 -2.30 -27.20
N PRO A 134 -18.96 -2.46 -25.95
CA PRO A 134 -19.84 -2.58 -24.80
C PRO A 134 -20.56 -1.26 -24.51
N THR A 135 -21.76 -1.34 -23.93
CA THR A 135 -22.41 -0.16 -23.36
C THR A 135 -21.58 0.35 -22.16
N PRO A 136 -21.69 1.64 -21.80
CA PRO A 136 -21.00 2.17 -20.62
C PRO A 136 -21.32 1.40 -19.33
N ARG A 137 -22.57 0.92 -19.20
CA ARG A 137 -23.02 0.12 -18.06
C ARG A 137 -22.33 -1.26 -18.03
N ASP A 138 -22.36 -1.99 -19.14
CA ASP A 138 -21.73 -3.31 -19.21
C ASP A 138 -20.21 -3.21 -18.98
N ALA A 139 -19.58 -2.18 -19.54
CA ALA A 139 -18.17 -1.88 -19.32
C ALA A 139 -17.86 -1.65 -17.83
N TRP A 140 -18.73 -0.92 -17.13
CA TRP A 140 -18.58 -0.63 -15.71
C TRP A 140 -18.81 -1.84 -14.81
N GLU A 141 -19.84 -2.64 -15.09
CA GLU A 141 -20.13 -3.88 -14.36
C GLU A 141 -18.97 -4.87 -14.53
N LEU A 142 -18.47 -5.04 -15.76
CA LEU A 142 -17.29 -5.87 -16.03
C LEU A 142 -16.03 -5.34 -15.31
N ALA A 143 -15.79 -4.03 -15.33
CA ALA A 143 -14.63 -3.44 -14.65
C ALA A 143 -14.68 -3.68 -13.14
N ASN A 144 -15.85 -3.52 -12.51
CA ASN A 144 -16.06 -3.85 -11.10
C ASN A 144 -15.78 -5.32 -10.81
N TYR A 145 -16.34 -6.22 -11.64
CA TYR A 145 -16.13 -7.66 -11.48
C TYR A 145 -14.64 -8.04 -11.57
N LEU A 146 -13.94 -7.54 -12.59
CA LEU A 146 -12.51 -7.79 -12.78
C LEU A 146 -11.67 -7.22 -11.63
N LYS A 147 -12.03 -6.03 -11.14
CA LYS A 147 -11.33 -5.40 -10.01
C LYS A 147 -11.49 -6.21 -8.72
N GLN A 148 -12.70 -6.67 -8.43
CA GLN A 148 -12.94 -7.54 -7.28
C GLN A 148 -12.19 -8.86 -7.41
N GLY A 149 -12.16 -9.46 -8.61
CA GLY A 149 -11.40 -10.66 -8.90
C GLY A 149 -9.90 -10.49 -8.66
N GLU A 150 -9.32 -9.37 -9.06
CA GLU A 150 -7.91 -9.05 -8.82
C GLU A 150 -7.62 -8.85 -7.32
N ASP A 151 -8.47 -8.14 -6.59
CA ASP A 151 -8.31 -7.95 -5.15
C ASP A 151 -8.39 -9.30 -4.39
N LEU A 152 -9.29 -10.20 -4.80
CA LEU A 152 -9.36 -11.56 -4.27
C LEU A 152 -8.13 -12.39 -4.63
N ARG A 153 -7.58 -12.23 -5.84
CA ARG A 153 -6.34 -12.90 -6.27
C ARG A 153 -5.16 -12.45 -5.41
N LEU A 154 -5.06 -11.16 -5.07
CA LEU A 154 -4.03 -10.63 -4.19
C LEU A 154 -4.16 -11.17 -2.77
N LEU A 155 -5.39 -11.28 -2.25
CA LEU A 155 -5.64 -11.89 -0.95
C LEU A 155 -5.27 -13.38 -0.95
N TYR A 156 -5.59 -14.11 -2.03
CA TYR A 156 -5.15 -15.49 -2.22
C TYR A 156 -3.61 -15.60 -2.22
N VAL A 157 -2.91 -14.69 -2.90
CA VAL A 157 -1.44 -14.63 -2.85
C VAL A 157 -0.98 -14.47 -1.40
N ALA A 158 -1.51 -13.51 -0.65
CA ALA A 158 -1.12 -13.27 0.74
C ALA A 158 -1.38 -14.49 1.65
N ILE A 159 -2.55 -15.13 1.53
CA ILE A 159 -2.92 -16.33 2.30
C ILE A 159 -1.94 -17.47 2.03
N THR A 160 -1.56 -17.68 0.77
CA THR A 160 -0.67 -18.78 0.37
C THR A 160 0.80 -18.55 0.68
N ARG A 161 1.18 -17.44 1.34
CA ARG A 161 2.56 -17.22 1.78
C ARG A 161 2.88 -17.95 3.10
N ALA A 162 1.86 -18.39 3.83
CA ALA A 162 2.01 -19.06 5.13
C ALA A 162 2.37 -20.55 4.97
N LYS A 163 3.46 -21.01 5.62
CA LYS A 163 3.84 -22.43 5.64
C LYS A 163 3.26 -23.20 6.83
N LYS A 164 3.24 -22.60 8.02
CA LYS A 164 2.83 -23.27 9.27
C LYS A 164 1.59 -22.65 9.88
N LEU A 165 1.51 -21.32 9.94
CA LEU A 165 0.40 -20.61 10.56
C LEU A 165 -0.02 -19.40 9.75
N LEU A 166 -1.32 -19.32 9.52
CA LEU A 166 -1.97 -18.14 8.96
C LEU A 166 -2.87 -17.55 10.05
N TRP A 167 -2.66 -16.28 10.35
CA TRP A 167 -3.53 -15.50 11.21
C TRP A 167 -4.22 -14.41 10.42
N LEU A 168 -5.54 -14.36 10.52
CA LEU A 168 -6.38 -13.39 9.82
C LEU A 168 -7.16 -12.59 10.86
N ALA A 169 -7.30 -11.29 10.64
CA ALA A 169 -8.16 -10.47 11.50
C ALA A 169 -8.89 -9.38 10.73
N SER A 170 -10.03 -9.01 11.29
CA SER A 170 -10.78 -7.80 10.95
C SER A 170 -11.00 -6.99 12.21
N GLU A 171 -10.95 -5.68 12.07
CA GLU A 171 -11.21 -4.72 13.12
C GLU A 171 -12.71 -4.42 13.23
N GLN A 172 -13.18 -4.17 14.46
CA GLN A 172 -14.54 -3.66 14.71
C GLN A 172 -14.63 -2.15 14.46
N GLN A 173 -13.51 -1.44 14.62
CA GLN A 173 -13.41 -0.01 14.39
C GLN A 173 -12.12 0.33 13.64
N ALA A 174 -12.23 1.20 12.63
CA ALA A 174 -11.14 1.60 11.75
C ALA A 174 -11.23 3.09 11.43
N PRO A 175 -10.12 3.76 11.05
CA PRO A 175 -10.21 5.06 10.43
C PRO A 175 -10.81 4.99 9.03
N PHE A 176 -11.35 6.12 8.56
CA PHE A 176 -11.83 6.25 7.17
C PHE A 176 -10.69 6.01 6.16
N LEU A 177 -9.51 6.59 6.43
CA LEU A 177 -8.29 6.49 5.63
C LEU A 177 -7.09 6.26 6.54
N TRP A 178 -6.44 5.09 6.41
CA TRP A 178 -5.25 4.75 7.21
C TRP A 178 -4.06 5.68 6.98
N ASN A 179 -3.91 6.25 5.78
CA ASN A 179 -2.81 7.17 5.48
C ASN A 179 -2.98 8.58 6.06
N ARG A 180 -4.16 8.92 6.57
CA ARG A 180 -4.44 10.21 7.22
C ARG A 180 -4.71 10.08 8.71
N PHE A 181 -4.70 8.85 9.22
CA PHE A 181 -5.01 8.60 10.61
C PHE A 181 -3.82 8.96 11.51
N ASN A 182 -4.06 9.83 12.48
CA ASN A 182 -3.11 10.18 13.52
C ASN A 182 -3.67 9.84 14.90
N TRP A 183 -3.11 8.79 15.51
CA TRP A 183 -3.53 8.34 16.84
C TRP A 183 -3.19 9.35 17.95
N GLN A 184 -2.17 10.19 17.77
CA GLN A 184 -1.75 11.20 18.76
C GLN A 184 -2.68 12.42 18.75
N GLN A 185 -3.29 12.73 17.60
CA GLN A 185 -4.24 13.84 17.46
C GLN A 185 -5.67 13.44 17.87
N GLY A 186 -5.88 12.19 18.28
CA GLY A 186 -7.18 11.71 18.73
C GLY A 186 -8.20 11.55 17.59
N ASP A 187 -7.73 11.22 16.39
CA ASP A 187 -8.60 10.94 15.26
C ASP A 187 -9.64 9.86 15.61
N ARG A 188 -10.89 10.10 15.22
CA ARG A 188 -11.99 9.19 15.55
C ARG A 188 -11.96 7.96 14.68
N LEU A 189 -12.12 6.80 15.32
CA LEU A 189 -12.42 5.55 14.66
C LEU A 189 -13.93 5.48 14.35
N GLN A 190 -14.27 4.79 13.27
CA GLN A 190 -15.65 4.49 12.87
C GLN A 190 -15.84 2.98 12.86
N ASP A 191 -17.08 2.53 13.03
CA ASP A 191 -17.39 1.11 12.94
C ASP A 191 -16.99 0.55 11.57
N SER A 192 -16.29 -0.59 11.61
CA SER A 192 -15.78 -1.32 10.45
C SER A 192 -16.42 -2.68 10.40
N LYS A 193 -16.82 -3.11 9.21
CA LYS A 193 -17.39 -4.44 9.00
C LYS A 193 -16.31 -5.38 8.47
N PRO A 194 -16.35 -6.67 8.83
CA PRO A 194 -15.46 -7.64 8.24
C PRO A 194 -15.70 -7.82 6.75
N SER A 195 -14.64 -8.13 6.02
CA SER A 195 -14.73 -8.53 4.63
C SER A 195 -15.68 -9.72 4.47
N PRO A 196 -16.38 -9.83 3.32
CA PRO A 196 -17.21 -10.99 3.03
C PRO A 196 -16.42 -12.31 3.11
N LEU A 197 -15.15 -12.29 2.70
CA LEU A 197 -14.28 -13.46 2.74
C LEU A 197 -13.89 -13.85 4.16
N PHE A 198 -13.52 -12.90 5.01
CA PHE A 198 -13.25 -13.17 6.43
C PHE A 198 -14.49 -13.76 7.10
N SER A 199 -15.66 -13.16 6.87
CA SER A 199 -16.94 -13.66 7.39
C SER A 199 -17.25 -15.08 6.91
N ALA A 200 -16.98 -15.39 5.65
CA ALA A 200 -17.16 -16.73 5.09
C ALA A 200 -16.19 -17.76 5.70
N LEU A 201 -14.93 -17.38 5.93
CA LEU A 201 -13.94 -18.23 6.58
C LEU A 201 -14.31 -18.52 8.04
N CYS A 202 -14.73 -17.52 8.80
CA CYS A 202 -15.19 -17.70 10.18
C CYS A 202 -16.40 -18.65 10.26
N LYS A 203 -17.34 -18.55 9.30
CA LYS A 203 -18.48 -19.49 9.19
C LYS A 203 -18.03 -20.91 8.83
N LYS A 204 -17.02 -21.06 7.98
CA LYS A 204 -16.52 -22.36 7.52
C LYS A 204 -15.65 -23.06 8.58
N PHE A 205 -14.93 -22.30 9.40
CA PHE A 205 -14.01 -22.81 10.42
C PHE A 205 -14.30 -22.21 11.81
N PRO A 206 -15.50 -22.42 12.38
CA PRO A 206 -15.89 -21.80 13.65
C PRO A 206 -14.98 -22.17 14.83
N GLN A 207 -14.41 -23.38 14.83
CA GLN A 207 -13.48 -23.87 15.85
C GLN A 207 -12.14 -23.11 15.90
N LEU A 208 -11.80 -22.37 14.85
CA LEU A 208 -10.57 -21.59 14.77
C LEU A 208 -10.79 -20.10 15.11
N VAL A 209 -12.03 -19.68 15.32
CA VAL A 209 -12.37 -18.30 15.65
C VAL A 209 -12.13 -18.07 17.14
N ARG A 210 -11.26 -17.11 17.46
CA ARG A 210 -11.09 -16.59 18.82
C ARG A 210 -11.75 -15.21 18.89
N GLN A 211 -12.57 -15.01 19.92
CA GLN A 211 -13.20 -13.72 20.24
C GLN A 211 -12.29 -12.89 21.15
#